data_AF-A0A2H0M1S7-F1
#
_entry.id   AF-A0A2H0M1S7-F1
#
_cell.length_a   1.000
_cell.length_b   1.000
_cell.length_c   1.000
_cell.angle_alpha   90.00
_cell.angle_beta   90.00
_cell.angle_gamma   90.00
#
_symmetry.space_group_name_H-M   'P 1'
#
loop_
_entity.id
_entity.type
_entity.pdbx_description
1 polymer ?
#
loop_
_entity_poly.entity_id
_entity_poly.type
_entity_poly.pdbx_seq_one_letter_code
_entity_poly.pdbx_strand_id
1 'polypeptide(L)'
;MNKKIERINNVSVLDIELALGKLTVWRKKIEFGRAVDVLTTFFVAETVQIKDVYGSKLPFFKIRPGSRVNVDYVKEKDGRFIVLNVVVITKLYRRR
;
A
#
# COMPACT_ATOMS: atom_id res chain seq x y z
N MET A 1 12.68 -15.19 -14.01
CA MET A 1 12.70 -15.26 -12.53
C MET A 1 11.38 -14.72 -11.99
N ASN A 2 10.54 -15.54 -11.35
CA ASN A 2 9.31 -15.05 -10.73
C ASN A 2 9.65 -14.38 -9.40
N LYS A 3 9.41 -13.06 -9.29
CA LYS A 3 9.52 -12.33 -8.02
C LYS A 3 8.39 -12.77 -7.10
N LYS A 4 8.71 -13.04 -5.82
CA LYS A 4 7.70 -13.40 -4.82
C LYS A 4 6.84 -12.17 -4.55
N ILE A 5 5.54 -12.30 -4.78
CA ILE A 5 4.55 -11.27 -4.43
C ILE A 5 4.22 -11.44 -2.95
N GLU A 6 4.28 -10.34 -2.21
CA GLU A 6 3.89 -10.24 -0.81
C GLU A 6 2.66 -9.34 -0.68
N ARG A 7 1.82 -9.62 0.31
CA ARG A 7 0.61 -8.85 0.62
C ARG A 7 0.65 -8.39 2.06
N ILE A 8 0.37 -7.11 2.28
CA ILE A 8 0.00 -6.58 3.60
C ILE A 8 -1.47 -6.19 3.60
N ASN A 9 -2.16 -6.57 4.67
CA ASN A 9 -3.60 -6.38 4.79
C ASN A 9 -3.92 -5.32 5.85
N ASN A 10 -4.94 -4.51 5.56
CA ASN A 10 -5.57 -3.58 6.49
C ASN A 10 -4.59 -2.62 7.19
N VAL A 11 -3.62 -2.11 6.45
CA VAL A 11 -2.63 -1.15 6.96
C VAL A 11 -3.13 0.28 6.80
N SER A 12 -2.78 1.13 7.75
CA SER A 12 -3.10 2.55 7.68
C SER A 12 -2.05 3.29 6.84
N VAL A 13 -2.51 4.11 5.91
CA VAL A 13 -1.67 5.05 5.19
C VAL A 13 -1.30 6.19 6.13
N LEU A 14 -0.02 6.53 6.16
CA LEU A 14 0.54 7.60 6.97
C LEU A 14 0.84 8.82 6.13
N ASP A 15 1.40 8.60 4.95
CA ASP A 15 1.79 9.66 4.05
C ASP A 15 1.75 9.22 2.59
N ILE A 16 1.56 10.19 1.70
CA ILE A 16 1.49 10.00 0.25
C ILE A 16 2.22 11.15 -0.43
N GLU A 17 3.32 10.84 -1.12
CA GLU A 17 4.01 11.80 -1.99
C GLU A 17 3.61 11.53 -3.44
N LEU A 18 2.55 12.21 -3.91
CA LEU A 18 1.98 11.98 -5.24
C LEU A 18 2.98 12.21 -6.37
N ALA A 19 3.80 13.27 -6.27
CA ALA A 19 4.80 13.62 -7.29
C ALA A 19 5.88 12.54 -7.46
N LEU A 20 6.15 11.76 -6.42
CA LEU A 20 7.16 10.71 -6.43
C LEU A 20 6.55 9.30 -6.44
N GLY A 21 5.22 9.20 -6.54
CA GLY A 21 4.51 7.93 -6.51
C GLY A 21 4.74 7.14 -5.22
N LYS A 22 4.91 7.79 -4.06
CA LYS A 22 5.20 7.06 -2.80
C LYS A 22 3.98 6.92 -1.91
N LEU A 23 3.87 5.77 -1.25
CA LEU A 23 2.86 5.43 -0.28
C LEU A 23 3.53 4.89 0.99
N THR A 24 3.41 5.58 2.12
CA THR A 24 4.04 5.17 3.38
C THR A 24 3.00 4.63 4.37
N VAL A 25 3.30 3.50 5.00
CA VAL A 25 2.41 2.81 5.95
C VAL A 25 3.20 2.26 7.15
N TRP A 26 2.49 1.99 8.25
CA TRP A 26 2.97 1.07 9.30
C TRP A 26 2.59 -0.37 8.92
N ARG A 27 3.55 -1.30 8.99
CA ARG A 27 3.27 -2.73 8.91
C ARG A 27 3.94 -3.49 10.04
N LYS A 28 3.35 -4.63 10.41
CA LYS A 28 3.99 -5.60 11.29
C LYS A 28 5.01 -6.42 10.51
N LYS A 29 6.20 -6.60 11.09
CA LYS A 29 7.24 -7.50 10.60
C LYS A 29 7.65 -8.43 11.74
N ILE A 30 7.91 -9.69 11.43
CA ILE A 30 8.51 -10.62 12.40
C ILE A 30 10.03 -10.48 12.32
N GLU A 31 10.64 -10.10 13.43
CA GLU A 31 12.09 -10.04 13.61
C GLU A 31 12.45 -10.81 14.90
N PHE A 32 13.36 -11.77 14.79
CA PHE A 32 13.82 -12.60 15.92
C PHE A 32 12.67 -13.22 16.76
N GLY A 33 11.61 -13.66 16.09
CA GLY A 33 10.43 -14.26 16.75
C GLY A 33 9.48 -13.27 17.40
N ARG A 34 9.70 -11.95 17.27
CA ARG A 34 8.83 -10.89 17.80
C ARG A 34 8.19 -10.09 16.68
N ALA A 35 6.94 -9.68 16.87
CA ALA A 35 6.26 -8.76 15.96
C ALA A 35 6.63 -7.31 16.30
N VAL A 36 7.27 -6.62 15.36
CA VAL A 36 7.65 -5.21 15.48
C VAL A 36 6.92 -4.36 14.45
N ASP A 37 6.59 -3.12 14.81
CA ASP A 37 6.07 -2.13 13.87
C ASP A 37 7.22 -1.53 13.07
N VAL A 38 7.12 -1.58 11.75
CA VAL A 38 8.11 -0.97 10.84
C VAL A 38 7.42 -0.01 9.88
N LEU A 39 8.06 1.14 9.70
CA LEU A 39 7.68 2.09 8.68
C LEU A 39 8.12 1.54 7.32
N THR A 40 7.21 1.48 6.35
CA THR A 40 7.55 1.00 5.00
C THR A 40 6.99 1.95 3.97
N THR A 41 7.87 2.44 3.10
CA THR A 41 7.53 3.27 1.94
C THR A 41 7.51 2.40 0.69
N PHE A 42 6.39 2.46 -0.02
CA PHE A 42 6.14 1.75 -1.25
C PHE A 42 6.20 2.70 -2.45
N PHE A 43 6.75 2.23 -3.56
CA PHE A 43 6.76 2.94 -4.83
C PHE A 43 5.62 2.42 -5.72
N VAL A 44 4.71 3.32 -6.04
CA VAL A 44 3.52 3.12 -6.86
C VAL A 44 3.82 3.63 -8.26
N ALA A 45 4.02 2.72 -9.20
CA ALA A 45 4.15 3.08 -10.61
C ALA A 45 2.79 3.52 -11.18
N GLU A 46 2.80 4.35 -12.22
CA GLU A 46 1.57 4.85 -12.86
C GLU A 46 0.66 3.73 -13.39
N THR A 47 1.23 2.58 -13.74
CA THR A 47 0.51 1.41 -14.26
C THR A 47 -0.18 0.58 -13.18
N VAL A 48 0.07 0.87 -11.90
CA VAL A 48 -0.52 0.13 -10.77
C VAL A 48 -2.01 0.34 -10.72
N GLN A 49 -2.76 -0.76 -10.63
CA GLN A 49 -4.19 -0.69 -10.41
C GLN A 49 -4.47 -0.40 -8.93
N ILE A 50 -5.19 0.68 -8.69
CA ILE A 50 -5.72 1.03 -7.37
C ILE A 50 -7.23 0.84 -7.46
N LYS A 51 -7.80 0.08 -6.52
CA LYS A 51 -9.22 -0.29 -6.52
C LYS A 51 -9.84 -0.03 -5.16
N ASP A 52 -11.15 0.14 -5.11
CA ASP A 52 -11.91 -0.01 -3.87
C ASP A 52 -12.17 -1.50 -3.56
N VAL A 53 -12.83 -1.77 -2.43
CA VAL A 53 -13.25 -3.12 -2.02
C VAL A 53 -14.24 -3.79 -3.00
N TYR A 54 -14.89 -3.02 -3.87
CA TYR A 54 -15.85 -3.51 -4.87
C TYR A 54 -15.19 -3.74 -6.23
N GLY A 55 -13.89 -3.48 -6.36
CA GLY A 55 -13.13 -3.65 -7.60
C GLY A 55 -13.17 -2.45 -8.55
N SER A 56 -13.82 -1.34 -8.17
CA SER A 56 -13.86 -0.11 -8.95
C SER A 56 -12.48 0.54 -8.95
N LYS A 57 -11.97 0.94 -10.13
CA LYS A 57 -10.69 1.65 -10.21
C LYS A 57 -10.80 3.00 -9.51
N LEU A 58 -9.82 3.30 -8.67
CA LEU A 58 -9.65 4.57 -8.00
C LEU A 58 -8.35 5.22 -8.48
N PRO A 59 -8.32 6.54 -8.69
CA PRO A 59 -7.07 7.23 -8.96
C PRO A 59 -6.24 7.36 -7.67
N PHE A 60 -4.91 7.41 -7.79
CA PHE A 60 -3.99 7.41 -6.64
C PHE A 60 -4.23 8.56 -5.66
N PHE A 61 -4.57 9.75 -6.17
CA PHE A 61 -4.87 10.93 -5.36
C PHE A 61 -6.11 10.81 -4.45
N LYS A 62 -6.92 9.75 -4.61
CA LYS A 62 -8.06 9.46 -3.72
C LYS A 62 -7.64 8.77 -2.43
N ILE A 63 -6.46 8.16 -2.39
CA ILE A 63 -5.89 7.66 -1.14
C ILE A 63 -5.42 8.88 -0.34
N ARG A 64 -5.68 8.87 0.96
CA ARG A 64 -5.26 9.92 1.90
C ARG A 64 -4.61 9.31 3.15
N PRO A 65 -3.77 10.05 3.88
CA PRO A 65 -3.42 9.68 5.25
C PRO A 65 -4.65 9.28 6.07
N GLY A 66 -4.54 8.21 6.84
CA GLY A 66 -5.63 7.58 7.59
C GLY A 66 -6.49 6.59 6.77
N SER A 67 -6.32 6.51 5.45
CA SER A 67 -6.99 5.47 4.65
C SER A 67 -6.48 4.08 5.04
N ARG A 68 -7.37 3.09 5.06
CA ARG A 68 -7.02 1.68 5.23
C ARG A 68 -6.86 1.03 3.87
N VAL A 69 -5.77 0.32 3.65
CA VAL A 69 -5.45 -0.31 2.37
C VAL A 69 -4.91 -1.73 2.55
N ASN A 70 -5.12 -2.56 1.54
CA ASN A 70 -4.29 -3.74 1.28
C ASN A 70 -3.31 -3.39 0.18
N VAL A 71 -2.05 -3.83 0.30
CA VAL A 71 -1.00 -3.56 -0.69
C VAL A 71 -0.36 -4.87 -1.10
N ASP A 72 -0.40 -5.15 -2.40
CA ASP A 72 0.40 -6.20 -3.03
C ASP A 72 1.67 -5.57 -3.56
N TYR A 73 2.82 -6.16 -3.22
CA TYR A 73 4.11 -5.61 -3.61
C TYR A 73 5.13 -6.71 -3.90
N VAL A 74 6.21 -6.31 -4.56
CA VAL A 74 7.43 -7.09 -4.69
C VAL A 74 8.58 -6.31 -4.05
N LYS A 75 9.47 -7.03 -3.38
CA LYS A 75 10.74 -6.46 -2.90
C LYS A 75 11.80 -6.63 -3.98
N GLU A 76 12.38 -5.52 -4.42
CA GLU A 76 13.48 -5.50 -5.38
C GLU A 76 14.82 -5.82 -4.71
N LYS A 77 15.81 -6.18 -5.53
CA LYS A 77 17.17 -6.52 -5.06
C LYS A 77 17.86 -5.37 -4.34
N ASP A 78 17.53 -4.13 -4.72
CA ASP A 78 18.03 -2.89 -4.11
C ASP A 78 17.29 -2.50 -2.81
N GLY A 79 16.34 -3.32 -2.36
CA GLY A 79 15.57 -3.11 -1.15
C GLY A 79 14.30 -2.27 -1.32
N ARG A 80 14.01 -1.75 -2.53
CA ARG A 80 12.76 -1.02 -2.79
C ARG A 80 11.55 -1.95 -2.77
N PHE A 81 10.42 -1.42 -2.32
CA PHE A 81 9.13 -2.11 -2.35
C PHE A 81 8.27 -1.54 -3.47
N ILE A 82 8.07 -2.30 -4.54
CA ILE A 82 7.30 -1.88 -5.71
C ILE A 82 5.88 -2.43 -5.59
N VAL A 83 4.90 -1.54 -5.64
CA VAL A 83 3.49 -1.93 -5.59
C VAL A 83 3.06 -2.53 -6.91
N LEU A 84 2.23 -3.56 -6.83
CA LEU A 84 1.55 -4.18 -7.96
C LEU A 84 0.05 -3.88 -7.96
N ASN A 85 -0.55 -3.77 -6.77
CA ASN A 85 -1.98 -3.51 -6.60
C ASN A 85 -2.24 -2.89 -5.22
N VAL A 86 -3.19 -1.96 -5.16
CA VAL A 86 -3.68 -1.36 -3.91
C VAL A 86 -5.19 -1.50 -3.84
N VAL A 87 -5.70 -2.04 -2.74
CA VAL A 87 -7.15 -2.10 -2.47
C VAL A 87 -7.46 -1.19 -1.29
N VAL A 88 -8.23 -0.13 -1.52
CA VAL A 88 -8.68 0.80 -0.49
C VAL A 88 -9.88 0.21 0.24
N ILE A 89 -9.74 0.00 1.55
CA ILE A 89 -10.72 -0.64 2.44
C ILE A 89 -11.68 0.38 3.06
N THR A 90 -11.22 1.63 3.26
CA THR A 90 -12.03 2.64 3.95
C THR A 90 -13.37 2.87 3.25
N LYS A 91 -14.45 2.87 4.04
CA LYS A 91 -15.77 3.36 3.62
C LYS A 91 -15.59 4.76 3.03
N LEU A 92 -15.74 4.90 1.72
CA LEU A 92 -15.97 6.20 1.08
C LEU A 92 -17.04 6.89 1.93
N TYR A 93 -16.67 7.97 2.62
CA TYR A 93 -17.56 8.71 3.52
C TYR A 93 -18.88 8.95 2.76
N ARG A 94 -19.95 8.30 3.22
CA ARG A 94 -21.30 8.65 2.79
C ARG A 94 -21.45 10.14 3.11
N ARG A 95 -21.79 10.93 2.08
CA ARG A 95 -22.34 12.28 2.22
C ARG A 95 -23.38 12.24 3.35
N ARG A 96 -23.13 13.01 4.42
CA ARG A 96 -24.22 13.51 5.25
C ARG A 96 -24.83 14.70 4.51
#